data_AF-A0A7X9Q4P3-F1
#
_entry.id   AF-A0A7X9Q4P3-F1
#
_cell.length_a   1.000
_cell.length_b   1.000
_cell.length_c   1.000
_cell.angle_alpha   90.00
_cell.angle_beta   90.00
_cell.angle_gamma   90.00
#
_symmetry.space_group_name_H-M   'P 1'
#
loop_
_entity.id
_entity.type
_entity.pdbx_description
1 polymer ?
#
loop_
_entity_poly.entity_id
_entity_poly.type
_entity_poly.pdbx_seq_one_letter_code
_entity_poly.pdbx_strand_id
1 'polypeptide(L)'
;MPIPYSLVANDVTHNRIVVMPAYWFIYNIYALERNAWKYADRDNRTERLQKLEFDYLAPDTVNEIFDAIEILSKLKTGRDGSAVIKGWENSDREIQIVKIPQALKIFKELIYFYFGKLVLQHILTHKIKSFTALKKQLYAKVQRSTWLNIGGQLMTKTSVNKLKKNIKEGLISNWQQVHQYYIEQGNRYDNEKLQHAFNCYLELSNITGKQFNLARFKNVLTTSVSVKQWMCKGIYESREKDYTNPFRKMLYDSDEEMNSVLGKLEDNSFVQLQLASLEAMKSQVNEIFKTIKS
;
A
#
# COMPACT_ATOMS: atom_id res chain seq x y z
N MET A 1 1.74 1.40 -19.76
CA MET A 1 1.71 2.52 -18.80
C MET A 1 2.28 2.07 -17.45
N PRO A 2 3.32 2.73 -16.91
CA PRO A 2 4.05 2.29 -15.70
C PRO A 2 3.64 2.98 -14.39
N ILE A 3 2.42 3.53 -14.27
CA ILE A 3 1.98 4.22 -13.04
C ILE A 3 0.83 3.45 -12.36
N PRO A 4 1.04 2.89 -11.16
CA PRO A 4 0.02 2.13 -10.45
C PRO A 4 -1.08 3.08 -9.94
N TYR A 5 -2.26 2.51 -9.67
CA TYR A 5 -3.41 3.23 -9.10
C TYR A 5 -3.85 4.47 -9.88
N SER A 6 -3.64 4.47 -11.19
CA SER A 6 -4.06 5.56 -12.07
C SER A 6 -5.48 5.36 -12.58
N LEU A 7 -6.22 6.46 -12.72
CA LEU A 7 -7.37 6.51 -13.62
C LEU A 7 -6.87 6.82 -15.03
N VAL A 8 -7.35 6.07 -16.01
CA VAL A 8 -7.12 6.33 -17.42
C VAL A 8 -8.46 6.70 -18.05
N ALA A 9 -8.57 7.91 -18.58
CA ALA A 9 -9.77 8.41 -19.22
C ALA A 9 -9.47 8.77 -20.68
N ASN A 10 -10.40 8.43 -21.57
CA ASN A 10 -10.31 8.77 -22.98
C ASN A 10 -10.97 10.14 -23.20
N ASP A 11 -10.17 11.16 -23.52
CA ASP A 11 -10.64 12.51 -23.85
C ASP A 11 -10.82 12.59 -25.38
N VAL A 12 -12.01 12.21 -25.82
CA VAL A 12 -12.38 12.11 -27.25
C VAL A 12 -12.38 13.49 -27.92
N THR A 13 -12.79 14.53 -27.19
CA THR A 13 -12.90 15.89 -27.75
C THR A 13 -11.54 16.49 -28.09
N HIS A 14 -10.51 16.19 -27.30
CA HIS A 14 -9.14 16.64 -27.55
C HIS A 14 -8.23 15.56 -28.15
N ASN A 15 -8.81 14.44 -28.59
CA ASN A 15 -8.09 13.28 -29.13
C ASN A 15 -6.88 12.82 -28.28
N ARG A 16 -7.01 12.81 -26.96
CA ARG A 16 -5.92 12.48 -26.03
C ARG A 16 -6.34 11.52 -24.93
N ILE A 17 -5.36 10.94 -24.24
CA ILE A 17 -5.62 10.19 -23.01
C ILE A 17 -5.31 11.07 -21.82
N VAL A 18 -6.18 11.07 -20.83
CA VAL A 18 -5.94 11.71 -19.54
C VAL A 18 -5.62 10.64 -18.51
N VAL A 19 -4.44 10.73 -17.91
CA VAL A 19 -3.99 9.84 -16.83
C VAL A 19 -3.96 10.63 -15.54
N MET A 20 -4.62 10.12 -14.51
CA MET A 20 -4.58 10.67 -13.17
C MET A 20 -3.91 9.68 -12.22
N PRO A 21 -2.63 9.88 -11.88
CA PRO A 21 -1.92 9.04 -10.92
C PRO A 21 -2.54 9.10 -9.52
N ALA A 22 -2.38 8.03 -8.74
CA ALA A 22 -2.89 7.89 -7.37
C ALA A 22 -4.41 8.14 -7.22
N TYR A 23 -5.18 8.05 -8.30
CA TYR A 23 -6.63 8.29 -8.31
C TYR A 23 -7.35 7.46 -7.26
N TRP A 24 -7.02 6.16 -7.17
CA TRP A 24 -7.68 5.26 -6.21
C TRP A 24 -7.42 5.68 -4.77
N PHE A 25 -6.23 6.18 -4.44
CA PHE A 25 -5.96 6.67 -3.09
C PHE A 25 -6.69 7.99 -2.80
N ILE A 26 -6.75 8.91 -3.77
CA ILE A 26 -7.32 10.24 -3.55
C ILE A 26 -8.86 10.21 -3.56
N TYR A 27 -9.46 9.41 -4.45
CA TYR A 27 -10.90 9.47 -4.72
C TYR A 27 -11.67 8.19 -4.41
N ASN A 28 -10.98 7.04 -4.23
CA ASN A 28 -11.64 5.76 -4.06
C ASN A 28 -10.92 4.81 -3.09
N ILE A 29 -10.37 5.37 -2.00
CA ILE A 29 -9.60 4.61 -1.01
C ILE A 29 -10.48 3.53 -0.36
N TYR A 30 -11.78 3.81 -0.25
CA TYR A 30 -12.80 2.87 0.21
C TYR A 30 -12.76 1.55 -0.55
N ALA A 31 -12.67 1.58 -1.89
CA ALA A 31 -12.63 0.37 -2.69
C ALA A 31 -11.36 -0.45 -2.44
N LEU A 32 -10.21 0.21 -2.31
CA LEU A 32 -8.94 -0.48 -2.03
C LEU A 32 -8.98 -1.20 -0.68
N GLU A 33 -9.35 -0.47 0.37
CA GLU A 33 -9.43 -0.99 1.74
C GLU A 33 -10.49 -2.10 1.88
N ARG A 34 -11.68 -1.91 1.29
CA ARG A 34 -12.73 -2.93 1.32
C ARG A 34 -12.35 -4.18 0.56
N ASN A 35 -11.68 -4.04 -0.59
CA ASN A 35 -11.27 -5.20 -1.38
C ASN A 35 -10.20 -6.01 -0.64
N ALA A 36 -9.19 -5.35 -0.06
CA ALA A 36 -8.18 -6.02 0.76
C ALA A 36 -8.82 -6.78 1.94
N TRP A 37 -9.77 -6.15 2.64
CA TRP A 37 -10.53 -6.80 3.71
C TRP A 37 -11.34 -8.00 3.22
N LYS A 38 -12.11 -7.85 2.13
CA LYS A 38 -12.95 -8.91 1.59
C LYS A 38 -12.16 -10.09 1.05
N TYR A 39 -11.00 -9.88 0.44
CA TYR A 39 -10.18 -11.00 -0.04
C TYR A 39 -9.66 -11.85 1.11
N ALA A 40 -9.24 -11.22 2.21
CA ALA A 40 -8.85 -11.93 3.42
C ALA A 40 -10.03 -12.70 4.05
N ASP A 41 -11.20 -12.08 4.13
CA ASP A 41 -12.42 -12.70 4.68
C ASP A 41 -12.93 -13.87 3.83
N ARG A 42 -12.79 -13.77 2.50
CA ARG A 42 -13.21 -14.81 1.55
C ARG A 42 -12.21 -15.96 1.38
N ASP A 43 -11.04 -15.89 2.00
CA ASP A 43 -10.04 -16.96 1.91
C ASP A 43 -10.45 -18.19 2.74
N ASN A 44 -11.27 -19.05 2.12
CA ASN A 44 -11.79 -20.30 2.69
C ASN A 44 -10.90 -21.52 2.40
N ARG A 45 -9.62 -21.32 2.06
CA ARG A 45 -8.70 -22.45 1.84
C ARG A 45 -8.54 -23.27 3.13
N THR A 46 -8.74 -24.57 3.02
CA THR A 46 -8.57 -25.53 4.12
C THR A 46 -7.11 -25.62 4.58
N GLU A 47 -6.18 -25.64 3.62
CA GLU A 47 -4.75 -25.63 3.88
C GLU A 47 -4.11 -24.34 3.34
N ARG A 48 -3.68 -23.46 4.24
CA ARG A 48 -3.02 -22.20 3.90
C ARG A 48 -1.50 -22.36 3.82
N LEU A 49 -1.04 -23.35 3.06
CA LEU A 49 0.40 -23.63 2.86
C LEU A 49 1.13 -22.45 2.20
N GLN A 50 0.43 -21.73 1.33
CA GLN A 50 0.92 -20.57 0.62
C GLN A 50 0.43 -19.27 1.27
N LYS A 51 1.39 -18.42 1.68
CA LYS A 51 1.11 -17.06 2.14
C LYS A 51 0.73 -16.19 0.95
N LEU A 52 -0.53 -15.80 0.87
CA LEU A 52 -1.05 -14.86 -0.13
C LEU A 52 -1.00 -13.43 0.42
N GLU A 53 -0.75 -12.47 -0.45
CA GLU A 53 -0.80 -11.04 -0.14
C GLU A 53 -2.04 -10.42 -0.76
N PHE A 54 -2.81 -9.71 0.05
CA PHE A 54 -4.05 -9.03 -0.36
C PHE A 54 -3.99 -7.51 -0.16
N ASP A 55 -2.92 -7.01 0.47
CA ASP A 55 -2.72 -5.58 0.73
C ASP A 55 -2.33 -4.85 -0.57
N TYR A 56 -2.92 -3.67 -0.79
CA TYR A 56 -2.61 -2.79 -1.91
C TYR A 56 -1.24 -2.08 -1.75
N LEU A 57 -0.62 -2.15 -0.56
CA LEU A 57 0.78 -1.80 -0.34
C LEU A 57 1.65 -3.06 -0.20
N ALA A 58 1.45 -4.02 -1.10
CA ALA A 58 2.34 -5.16 -1.26
C ALA A 58 3.76 -4.73 -1.69
N PRO A 59 4.82 -5.49 -1.38
CA PRO A 59 6.20 -5.11 -1.68
C PRO A 59 6.51 -4.81 -3.16
N ASP A 60 5.91 -5.56 -4.09
CA ASP A 60 6.03 -5.34 -5.53
C ASP A 60 5.34 -4.04 -5.94
N THR A 61 4.13 -3.82 -5.45
CA THR A 61 3.35 -2.61 -5.70
C THR A 61 4.03 -1.36 -5.14
N VAL A 62 4.65 -1.45 -3.96
CA VAL A 62 5.45 -0.36 -3.40
C VAL A 62 6.66 -0.06 -4.30
N ASN A 63 7.28 -1.07 -4.91
CA ASN A 63 8.34 -0.83 -5.90
C ASN A 63 7.79 -0.09 -7.13
N GLU A 64 6.61 -0.46 -7.64
CA GLU A 64 5.95 0.29 -8.74
C GLU A 64 5.64 1.74 -8.35
N ILE A 65 5.31 2.01 -7.07
CA ILE A 65 5.13 3.37 -6.56
C ILE A 65 6.44 4.16 -6.63
N PHE A 66 7.60 3.55 -6.34
CA PHE A 66 8.88 4.21 -6.52
C PHE A 66 9.19 4.52 -7.98
N ASP A 67 8.94 3.56 -8.88
CA ASP A 67 9.12 3.77 -10.32
C ASP A 67 8.23 4.93 -10.80
N ALA A 68 6.99 4.99 -10.32
CA ALA A 68 6.08 6.10 -10.59
C ALA A 68 6.58 7.43 -10.02
N ILE A 69 7.13 7.48 -8.81
CA ILE A 69 7.75 8.69 -8.26
C ILE A 69 8.91 9.15 -9.13
N GLU A 70 9.78 8.23 -9.56
CA GLU A 70 10.92 8.55 -10.43
C GLU A 70 10.46 9.12 -11.76
N ILE A 71 9.48 8.48 -12.40
CA ILE A 71 8.90 8.93 -13.66
C ILE A 71 8.28 10.33 -13.49
N LEU A 72 7.37 10.48 -12.52
CA LEU A 72 6.60 11.69 -12.32
C LEU A 72 7.46 12.89 -11.90
N SER A 73 8.51 12.65 -11.10
CA SER A 73 9.43 13.72 -10.65
C SER A 73 10.32 14.28 -11.76
N LYS A 74 10.55 13.52 -12.84
CA LYS A 74 11.31 13.96 -14.02
C LYS A 74 10.46 14.76 -15.02
N LEU A 75 9.13 14.75 -14.89
CA LEU A 75 8.25 15.48 -15.80
C LEU A 75 8.27 16.98 -15.51
N LYS A 76 8.34 17.79 -16.57
CA LYS A 76 8.14 19.23 -16.48
C LYS A 76 6.64 19.52 -16.37
N THR A 77 6.21 19.97 -15.19
CA THR A 77 4.80 20.27 -14.93
C THR A 77 4.45 21.71 -15.31
N GLY A 78 3.29 21.91 -15.92
CA GLY A 78 2.68 23.22 -16.12
C GLY A 78 2.22 23.85 -14.80
N ARG A 79 1.69 25.09 -14.87
CA ARG A 79 1.18 25.82 -13.69
C ARG A 79 0.00 25.12 -13.01
N ASP A 80 -0.74 24.31 -13.75
CA ASP A 80 -1.85 23.48 -13.30
C ASP A 80 -1.40 22.14 -12.68
N GLY A 81 -0.09 21.86 -12.67
CA GLY A 81 0.47 20.60 -12.20
C GLY A 81 0.23 19.42 -13.15
N SER A 82 -0.06 19.68 -14.43
CA SER A 82 -0.16 18.66 -15.47
C SER A 82 1.10 18.58 -16.34
N ALA A 83 1.31 17.46 -17.02
CA ALA A 83 2.37 17.28 -18.01
C ALA A 83 1.84 16.50 -19.22
N VAL A 84 2.40 16.76 -20.40
CA VAL A 84 2.05 16.03 -21.62
C VAL A 84 3.22 15.15 -22.03
N ILE A 85 2.93 13.89 -22.36
CA ILE A 85 3.91 12.92 -22.82
C ILE A 85 3.38 12.14 -24.04
N LYS A 86 4.27 11.41 -24.71
CA LYS A 86 3.95 10.46 -25.77
C LYS A 86 4.58 9.09 -25.47
N GLY A 87 4.05 8.03 -26.08
CA GLY A 87 4.68 6.70 -26.09
C GLY A 87 4.32 5.74 -24.93
N TRP A 88 3.29 6.03 -24.13
CA TRP A 88 2.76 5.02 -23.17
C TRP A 88 1.58 4.22 -23.70
N GLU A 89 1.02 4.65 -24.83
CA GLU A 89 0.03 3.93 -25.63
C GLU A 89 0.69 3.51 -26.95
N ASN A 90 0.21 2.43 -27.56
CA ASN A 90 0.58 2.04 -28.92
C ASN A 90 -0.14 2.92 -29.96
N SER A 91 0.09 4.24 -29.86
CA SER A 91 -0.58 5.28 -30.65
C SER A 91 0.23 6.57 -30.61
N ASP A 92 0.03 7.46 -31.59
CA ASP A 92 0.63 8.80 -31.65
C ASP A 92 -0.07 9.82 -30.76
N ARG A 93 -1.17 9.42 -30.11
CA ARG A 93 -1.99 10.28 -29.25
C ARG A 93 -1.18 10.81 -28.07
N GLU A 94 -1.44 12.08 -27.75
CA GLU A 94 -0.88 12.71 -26.57
C GLU A 94 -1.53 12.18 -25.30
N ILE A 95 -0.73 12.11 -24.24
CA ILE A 95 -1.18 11.67 -22.94
C ILE A 95 -0.94 12.80 -21.96
N GLN A 96 -2.03 13.35 -21.42
CA GLN A 96 -1.99 14.36 -20.38
C GLN A 96 -2.03 13.68 -19.02
N ILE A 97 -0.97 13.85 -18.24
CA ILE A 97 -0.91 13.42 -16.84
C ILE A 97 -1.32 14.61 -15.98
N VAL A 98 -2.36 14.44 -15.17
CA VAL A 98 -2.90 15.51 -14.31
C VAL A 98 -2.58 15.26 -12.84
N LYS A 99 -2.57 16.33 -12.02
CA LYS A 99 -2.41 16.28 -10.55
C LYS A 99 -1.11 15.61 -10.09
N ILE A 100 -0.01 15.85 -10.83
CA ILE A 100 1.30 15.26 -10.54
C ILE A 100 1.80 15.62 -9.14
N PRO A 101 1.74 16.89 -8.66
CA PRO A 101 2.21 17.23 -7.32
C PRO A 101 1.44 16.51 -6.21
N GLN A 102 0.12 16.37 -6.37
CA GLN A 102 -0.72 15.67 -5.40
C GLN A 102 -0.39 14.17 -5.37
N ALA A 103 -0.22 13.55 -6.54
CA ALA A 103 0.14 12.14 -6.61
C ALA A 103 1.52 11.85 -6.00
N LEU A 104 2.52 12.69 -6.31
CA LEU A 104 3.86 12.59 -5.70
C LEU A 104 3.79 12.68 -4.17
N LYS A 105 2.98 13.59 -3.64
CA LYS A 105 2.77 13.71 -2.19
C LYS A 105 2.20 12.43 -1.60
N ILE A 106 1.09 11.92 -2.15
CA ILE A 106 0.40 10.73 -1.65
C ILE A 106 1.29 9.49 -1.74
N PHE A 107 1.98 9.28 -2.86
CA PHE A 107 2.89 8.14 -3.01
C PHE A 107 4.02 8.14 -1.97
N LYS A 108 4.60 9.30 -1.67
CA LYS A 108 5.60 9.43 -0.60
C LYS A 108 5.00 9.11 0.77
N GLU A 109 3.83 9.68 1.08
CA GLU A 109 3.13 9.44 2.35
C GLU A 109 2.75 7.95 2.55
N LEU A 110 2.36 7.26 1.48
CA LEU A 110 2.05 5.83 1.51
C LEU A 110 3.27 4.96 1.81
N ILE A 111 4.46 5.33 1.32
CA ILE A 111 5.71 4.62 1.66
C ILE A 111 6.05 4.80 3.15
N TYR A 112 5.83 6.00 3.71
CA TYR A 112 5.97 6.23 5.15
C TYR A 112 4.98 5.35 5.94
N PHE A 113 3.71 5.35 5.53
CA PHE A 113 2.67 4.54 6.15
C PHE A 113 2.95 3.05 6.06
N TYR A 114 3.46 2.57 4.92
CA TYR A 114 3.85 1.18 4.71
C TYR A 114 4.88 0.72 5.75
N PHE A 115 5.97 1.48 5.94
CA PHE A 115 6.95 1.16 6.98
C PHE A 115 6.38 1.29 8.39
N GLY A 116 5.65 2.38 8.68
CA GLY A 116 5.10 2.62 10.01
C GLY A 116 4.08 1.58 10.46
N LYS A 117 3.20 1.13 9.57
CA LYS A 117 2.24 0.04 9.83
C LYS A 117 2.97 -1.26 10.20
N LEU A 118 3.97 -1.65 9.39
CA LEU A 118 4.70 -2.90 9.59
C LEU A 118 5.58 -2.87 10.85
N VAL A 119 6.28 -1.76 11.11
CA VAL A 119 7.12 -1.65 12.31
C VAL A 119 6.26 -1.60 13.58
N LEU A 120 5.10 -0.94 13.53
CA LEU A 120 4.15 -0.95 14.65
C LEU A 120 3.67 -2.37 14.96
N GLN A 121 3.20 -3.09 13.94
CA GLN A 121 2.77 -4.48 14.09
C GLN A 121 3.90 -5.38 14.63
N HIS A 122 5.13 -5.17 14.16
CA HIS A 122 6.30 -5.92 14.61
C HIS A 122 6.62 -5.68 16.09
N ILE A 123 6.57 -4.42 16.54
CA ILE A 123 6.77 -4.04 17.95
C ILE A 123 5.73 -4.71 18.84
N LEU A 124 4.45 -4.66 18.43
CA LEU A 124 3.35 -5.23 19.21
C LEU A 124 3.46 -6.75 19.30
N THR A 125 3.77 -7.42 18.18
CA THR A 125 3.90 -8.88 18.11
C THR A 125 5.06 -9.40 18.96
N HIS A 126 6.22 -8.73 18.91
CA HIS A 126 7.43 -9.15 19.62
C HIS A 126 7.63 -8.43 20.96
N LYS A 127 6.67 -7.59 21.38
CA LYS A 127 6.69 -6.81 22.64
C LYS A 127 8.01 -6.04 22.85
N ILE A 128 8.49 -5.37 21.80
CA ILE A 128 9.78 -4.66 21.82
C ILE A 128 9.67 -3.39 22.68
N LYS A 129 10.52 -3.26 23.71
CA LYS A 129 10.50 -2.14 24.67
C LYS A 129 11.63 -1.12 24.50
N SER A 130 12.61 -1.37 23.62
CA SER A 130 13.77 -0.50 23.41
C SER A 130 13.96 -0.22 21.92
N PHE A 131 14.23 1.05 21.59
CA PHE A 131 14.56 1.46 20.24
C PHE A 131 15.86 0.81 19.74
N THR A 132 16.86 0.68 20.62
CA THR A 132 18.09 -0.03 20.30
C THR A 132 17.83 -1.51 19.95
N ALA A 133 16.92 -2.18 20.65
CA ALA A 133 16.53 -3.56 20.33
C ALA A 133 15.81 -3.65 18.98
N LEU A 134 14.90 -2.72 18.69
CA LEU A 134 14.25 -2.62 17.38
C LEU A 134 15.28 -2.40 16.26
N LYS A 135 16.19 -1.44 16.45
CA LYS A 135 17.20 -1.08 15.44
C LYS A 135 18.13 -2.24 15.10
N LYS A 136 18.44 -3.13 16.06
CA LYS A 136 19.23 -4.35 15.81
C LYS A 136 18.51 -5.37 14.91
N GLN A 137 17.18 -5.34 14.88
CA GLN A 137 16.38 -6.24 14.05
C GLN A 137 16.16 -5.70 12.64
N LEU A 138 16.44 -4.41 12.38
CA LEU A 138 16.29 -3.77 11.08
C LEU A 138 17.66 -3.65 10.40
N TYR A 139 17.80 -4.23 9.20
CA TYR A 139 19.05 -4.16 8.45
C TYR A 139 18.91 -3.29 7.20
N ALA A 140 19.83 -2.35 7.06
CA ALA A 140 19.93 -1.49 5.88
C ALA A 140 20.66 -2.24 4.76
N LYS A 141 20.09 -2.23 3.57
CA LYS A 141 20.69 -2.71 2.33
C LYS A 141 20.94 -1.53 1.40
N VAL A 142 21.88 -1.71 0.46
CA VAL A 142 22.22 -0.68 -0.54
C VAL A 142 21.04 -0.42 -1.49
N GLN A 143 20.27 -1.46 -1.82
CA GLN A 143 19.11 -1.38 -2.70
C GLN A 143 17.94 -2.15 -2.11
N ARG A 144 16.72 -1.70 -2.42
CA ARG A 144 15.48 -2.42 -2.08
C ARG A 144 15.43 -3.78 -2.79
N SER A 145 14.80 -4.76 -2.16
CA SER A 145 14.53 -6.02 -2.84
C SER A 145 13.43 -5.86 -3.90
N THR A 146 13.65 -6.46 -5.07
CA THR A 146 12.61 -6.67 -6.07
C THR A 146 11.79 -7.92 -5.70
N TRP A 147 10.48 -7.84 -5.89
CA TRP A 147 9.54 -8.91 -5.59
C TRP A 147 8.85 -9.37 -6.86
N LEU A 148 8.50 -10.65 -6.90
CA LEU A 148 7.77 -11.28 -7.99
C LEU A 148 6.58 -12.04 -7.43
N ASN A 149 5.43 -11.92 -8.08
CA ASN A 149 4.26 -12.74 -7.81
C ASN A 149 4.42 -14.09 -8.51
N ILE A 150 4.58 -15.16 -7.73
CA ILE A 150 4.66 -16.52 -8.24
C ILE A 150 3.47 -17.32 -7.72
N GLY A 151 2.43 -17.42 -8.55
CA GLY A 151 1.23 -18.18 -8.23
C GLY A 151 0.45 -17.65 -7.04
N GLY A 152 0.47 -16.33 -6.80
CA GLY A 152 -0.25 -15.67 -5.69
C GLY A 152 0.62 -15.37 -4.46
N GLN A 153 1.80 -15.98 -4.33
CA GLN A 153 2.76 -15.65 -3.28
C GLN A 153 3.82 -14.69 -3.81
N LEU A 154 4.05 -13.63 -3.06
CA LEU A 154 5.15 -12.72 -3.33
C LEU A 154 6.44 -13.28 -2.74
N MET A 155 7.48 -13.33 -3.57
CA MET A 155 8.82 -13.73 -3.18
C MET A 155 9.85 -12.75 -3.74
N THR A 156 10.99 -12.61 -3.07
CA THR A 156 12.08 -11.81 -3.63
C THR A 156 12.60 -12.44 -4.93
N LYS A 157 12.99 -11.61 -5.90
CA LYS A 157 13.59 -12.06 -7.17
C LYS A 157 14.81 -12.96 -6.92
N THR A 158 15.58 -12.69 -5.87
CA THR A 158 16.70 -13.53 -5.42
C THR A 158 16.24 -14.92 -5.00
N SER A 159 15.16 -15.04 -4.21
CA SER A 159 14.60 -16.32 -3.81
C SER A 159 14.07 -17.09 -5.02
N VAL A 160 13.34 -16.44 -5.93
CA VAL A 160 12.83 -17.08 -7.15
C VAL A 160 13.96 -17.59 -8.04
N ASN A 161 15.02 -16.80 -8.22
CA ASN A 161 16.19 -17.23 -8.98
C ASN A 161 16.90 -18.41 -8.32
N LYS A 162 17.00 -18.42 -6.98
CA LYS A 162 17.54 -19.56 -6.22
C LYS A 162 16.69 -20.82 -6.43
N LEU A 163 15.37 -20.71 -6.37
CA LEU A 163 14.46 -21.82 -6.65
C LEU A 163 14.68 -22.38 -8.07
N LYS A 164 14.69 -21.51 -9.08
CA LYS A 164 14.95 -21.90 -10.48
C LYS A 164 16.30 -22.59 -10.64
N LYS A 165 17.35 -22.08 -9.98
CA LYS A 165 18.69 -22.68 -9.99
C LYS A 165 18.67 -24.07 -9.37
N ASN A 166 18.12 -24.21 -8.16
CA ASN A 166 18.05 -25.48 -7.45
C ASN A 166 17.28 -26.56 -8.22
N ILE A 167 16.21 -26.19 -8.94
CA ILE A 167 15.48 -27.11 -9.82
C ILE A 167 16.36 -27.55 -10.99
N LYS A 168 17.04 -26.61 -11.66
CA LYS A 168 17.92 -26.92 -12.80
C LYS A 168 19.11 -27.80 -12.41
N GLU A 169 19.63 -27.64 -11.19
CA GLU A 169 20.75 -28.42 -10.66
C GLU A 169 20.33 -29.76 -10.05
N GLY A 170 19.03 -30.10 -10.06
CA GLY A 170 18.50 -31.34 -9.50
C GLY A 170 18.48 -31.40 -7.96
N LEU A 171 18.81 -30.29 -7.27
CA LEU A 171 18.71 -30.17 -5.81
C LEU A 171 17.26 -30.18 -5.33
N ILE A 172 16.34 -29.68 -6.17
CA ILE A 172 14.90 -29.83 -6.00
C ILE A 172 14.41 -30.69 -7.16
N SER A 173 14.01 -31.92 -6.87
CA SER A 173 13.69 -32.94 -7.86
C SER A 173 12.22 -33.33 -7.91
N ASN A 174 11.39 -32.85 -6.98
CA ASN A 174 9.96 -33.17 -6.93
C ASN A 174 9.08 -32.02 -6.43
N TRP A 175 7.78 -32.16 -6.65
CA TRP A 175 6.78 -31.15 -6.27
C TRP A 175 6.70 -30.91 -4.76
N GLN A 176 6.90 -31.93 -3.93
CA GLN A 176 6.86 -31.78 -2.48
C GLN A 176 7.96 -30.83 -1.98
N GLN A 177 9.17 -30.93 -2.54
CA GLN A 177 10.28 -30.02 -2.24
C GLN A 177 10.00 -28.59 -2.73
N VAL A 178 9.33 -28.42 -3.87
CA VAL A 178 8.86 -27.10 -4.32
C VAL A 178 7.86 -26.52 -3.32
N HIS A 179 6.86 -27.29 -2.90
CA HIS A 179 5.89 -26.83 -1.89
C HIS A 179 6.56 -26.48 -0.56
N GLN A 180 7.51 -27.28 -0.11
CA GLN A 180 8.28 -26.99 1.10
C GLN A 180 9.03 -25.65 0.97
N TYR A 181 9.62 -25.37 -0.19
CA TYR A 181 10.26 -24.08 -0.45
C TYR A 181 9.27 -22.91 -0.35
N TYR A 182 8.05 -23.06 -0.89
CA TYR A 182 7.00 -22.04 -0.79
C TYR A 182 6.60 -21.76 0.66
N ILE A 183 6.42 -22.82 1.46
CA ILE A 183 6.10 -22.73 2.90
C ILE A 183 7.21 -21.97 3.62
N GLU A 184 8.48 -22.32 3.37
CA GLU A 184 9.63 -21.63 3.97
C GLU A 184 9.69 -20.14 3.60
N GLN A 185 9.44 -19.81 2.33
CA GLN A 185 9.36 -18.41 1.90
C GLN A 185 8.16 -17.70 2.54
N GLY A 186 7.04 -18.41 2.72
CA GLY A 186 5.82 -17.87 3.34
C GLY A 186 6.05 -17.51 4.81
N ASN A 187 6.79 -18.36 5.53
CA ASN A 187 7.16 -18.12 6.93
C ASN A 187 8.13 -16.94 7.09
N ARG A 188 8.98 -16.66 6.09
CA ARG A 188 9.91 -15.52 6.10
C ARG A 188 9.28 -14.22 5.61
N TYR A 189 8.12 -14.31 4.95
CA TYR A 189 7.47 -13.21 4.24
C TYR A 189 7.31 -11.96 5.10
N ASP A 190 6.71 -12.08 6.29
CA ASP A 190 6.39 -10.93 7.14
C ASP A 190 7.67 -10.18 7.58
N ASN A 191 8.74 -10.92 7.89
CA ASN A 191 10.04 -10.31 8.18
C ASN A 191 10.68 -9.69 6.93
N GLU A 192 10.73 -10.39 5.80
CA GLU A 192 11.30 -9.82 4.56
C GLU A 192 10.54 -8.57 4.09
N LYS A 193 9.22 -8.54 4.26
CA LYS A 193 8.34 -7.40 4.00
C LYS A 193 8.67 -6.21 4.92
N LEU A 194 8.88 -6.43 6.22
CA LEU A 194 9.33 -5.39 7.15
C LEU A 194 10.68 -4.80 6.73
N GLN A 195 11.64 -5.64 6.34
CA GLN A 195 12.97 -5.20 5.93
C GLN A 195 12.90 -4.43 4.60
N HIS A 196 12.08 -4.88 3.66
CA HIS A 196 11.80 -4.14 2.44
C HIS A 196 11.22 -2.76 2.76
N ALA A 197 10.23 -2.68 3.65
CA ALA A 197 9.62 -1.41 4.06
C ALA A 197 10.60 -0.45 4.73
N PHE A 198 11.48 -0.96 5.59
CA PHE A 198 12.55 -0.16 6.19
C PHE A 198 13.48 0.42 5.13
N ASN A 199 13.92 -0.40 4.17
CA ASN A 199 14.79 0.06 3.09
C ASN A 199 14.08 1.06 2.14
N CYS A 200 12.77 0.88 1.90
CA CYS A 200 11.95 1.88 1.21
C CYS A 200 11.99 3.23 1.93
N TYR A 201 11.76 3.23 3.24
CA TYR A 201 11.79 4.46 4.03
C TYR A 201 13.17 5.14 4.00
N LEU A 202 14.25 4.38 4.11
CA LEU A 202 15.63 4.90 4.05
C LEU A 202 15.91 5.58 2.72
N GLU A 203 15.55 4.92 1.61
CA GLU A 203 15.77 5.47 0.26
C GLU A 203 14.92 6.71 0.01
N LEU A 204 13.63 6.67 0.36
CA LEU A 204 12.74 7.82 0.20
C LEU A 204 13.22 9.03 1.00
N SER A 205 13.72 8.79 2.21
CA SER A 205 14.24 9.83 3.10
C SER A 205 15.67 10.25 2.75
N ASN A 206 16.33 9.58 1.79
CA ASN A 206 17.74 9.75 1.45
C ASN A 206 18.67 9.69 2.68
N ILE A 207 18.50 8.66 3.53
CA ILE A 207 19.32 8.45 4.73
C ILE A 207 19.86 7.03 4.81
N THR A 208 20.94 6.87 5.57
CA THR A 208 21.51 5.57 5.93
C THR A 208 20.83 4.98 7.17
N GLY A 209 20.92 3.66 7.36
CA GLY A 209 20.44 3.01 8.58
C GLY A 209 21.08 3.53 9.88
N LYS A 210 22.30 4.09 9.80
CA LYS A 210 22.95 4.75 10.94
C LYS A 210 22.19 6.01 11.37
N GLN A 211 21.76 6.82 10.40
CA GLN A 211 20.99 8.06 10.61
C GLN A 211 19.54 7.82 11.05
N PHE A 212 19.05 6.57 11.00
CA PHE A 212 17.77 6.21 11.60
C PHE A 212 17.87 6.24 13.14
N ASN A 213 17.32 7.29 13.73
CA ASN A 213 17.34 7.57 15.16
C ASN A 213 15.92 7.61 15.75
N LEU A 214 15.83 7.75 17.07
CA LEU A 214 14.55 7.73 17.78
C LEU A 214 13.59 8.83 17.31
N ALA A 215 14.10 10.03 17.00
CA ALA A 215 13.27 11.13 16.52
C ALA A 215 12.64 10.81 15.15
N ARG A 216 13.41 10.24 14.23
CA ARG A 216 12.91 9.78 12.93
C ARG A 216 11.91 8.63 13.07
N PHE A 217 12.17 7.70 13.96
CA PHE A 217 11.22 6.64 14.28
C PHE A 217 9.88 7.18 14.80
N LYS A 218 9.91 8.13 15.74
CA LYS A 218 8.69 8.79 16.22
C LYS A 218 7.97 9.51 15.10
N ASN A 219 8.69 10.22 14.22
CA ASN A 219 8.10 10.86 13.05
C ASN A 219 7.41 9.86 12.11
N VAL A 220 8.03 8.69 11.83
CA VAL A 220 7.41 7.63 11.02
C VAL A 220 6.06 7.22 11.61
N LEU A 221 6.00 6.96 12.92
CA LEU A 221 4.74 6.55 13.57
C LEU A 221 3.70 7.67 13.55
N THR A 222 4.08 8.91 13.86
CA THR A 222 3.17 10.07 13.80
C THR A 222 2.62 10.27 12.39
N THR A 223 3.49 10.25 11.37
CA THR A 223 3.10 10.38 9.96
C THR A 223 2.15 9.25 9.56
N SER A 224 2.40 8.04 10.03
CA SER A 224 1.55 6.88 9.73
C SER A 224 0.16 7.01 10.35
N VAL A 225 0.04 7.58 11.55
CA VAL A 225 -1.26 7.91 12.14
C VAL A 225 -1.96 8.97 11.29
N SER A 226 -1.28 10.05 10.89
CA SER A 226 -1.86 11.09 10.03
C SER A 226 -2.37 10.54 8.70
N VAL A 227 -1.61 9.64 8.06
CA VAL A 227 -2.03 8.98 6.82
C VAL A 227 -3.24 8.08 7.08
N LYS A 228 -3.26 7.29 8.15
CA LYS A 228 -4.43 6.47 8.51
C LYS A 228 -5.67 7.32 8.78
N GLN A 229 -5.52 8.48 9.43
CA GLN A 229 -6.61 9.44 9.65
C GLN A 229 -7.17 9.97 8.33
N TRP A 230 -6.28 10.40 7.42
CA TRP A 230 -6.66 10.85 6.09
C TRP A 230 -7.40 9.75 5.31
N MET A 231 -6.91 8.51 5.37
CA MET A 231 -7.58 7.36 4.74
C MET A 231 -8.96 7.10 5.33
N CYS A 232 -9.11 7.10 6.67
CA CYS A 232 -10.41 6.89 7.31
C CYS A 232 -11.42 7.98 6.93
N LYS A 233 -10.97 9.23 6.86
CA LYS A 233 -11.77 10.34 6.35
C LYS A 233 -12.19 10.10 4.89
N GLY A 234 -11.28 9.69 4.02
CA GLY A 234 -11.60 9.36 2.62
C GLY A 234 -12.55 8.17 2.47
N ILE A 235 -12.46 7.16 3.34
CA ILE A 235 -13.40 6.02 3.41
C ILE A 235 -14.81 6.52 3.76
N TYR A 236 -14.91 7.38 4.78
CA TYR A 236 -16.18 7.98 5.21
C TYR A 236 -16.79 8.84 4.10
N GLU A 237 -16.04 9.81 3.56
CA GLU A 237 -16.50 10.71 2.49
C GLU A 237 -16.90 9.94 1.22
N SER A 238 -16.20 8.85 0.89
CA SER A 238 -16.56 8.01 -0.25
C SER A 238 -17.91 7.32 -0.05
N ARG A 239 -18.29 7.00 1.19
CA ARG A 239 -19.59 6.40 1.51
C ARG A 239 -20.68 7.42 1.70
N GLU A 240 -20.39 8.56 2.29
CA GLU A 240 -21.31 9.69 2.42
C GLU A 240 -21.85 10.14 1.04
N LYS A 241 -21.04 10.06 -0.02
CA LYS A 241 -21.49 10.33 -1.40
C LYS A 241 -22.63 9.42 -1.85
N ASP A 242 -22.73 8.19 -1.35
CA ASP A 242 -23.84 7.30 -1.69
C ASP A 242 -25.18 7.83 -1.14
N TYR A 243 -25.15 8.59 -0.04
CA TYR A 243 -26.32 9.16 0.64
C TYR A 243 -26.59 10.62 0.24
N THR A 244 -25.60 11.37 -0.25
CA THR A 244 -25.75 12.81 -0.55
C THR A 244 -25.89 13.11 -2.04
N ASN A 245 -25.52 12.18 -2.93
CA ASN A 245 -25.55 12.42 -4.37
C ASN A 245 -26.99 12.49 -4.91
N PRO A 246 -27.42 13.60 -5.53
CA PRO A 246 -28.78 13.77 -6.04
C PRO A 246 -29.23 12.69 -7.03
N PHE A 247 -28.33 12.22 -7.90
CA PHE A 247 -28.63 11.19 -8.89
C PHE A 247 -28.85 9.81 -8.24
N ARG A 248 -28.24 9.55 -7.10
CA ARG A 248 -28.44 8.30 -6.34
C ARG A 248 -29.67 8.39 -5.46
N LYS A 249 -29.90 9.55 -4.83
CA LYS A 249 -31.11 9.82 -4.05
C LYS A 249 -32.38 9.67 -4.88
N MET A 250 -32.37 10.08 -6.15
CA MET A 250 -33.53 9.98 -7.05
C MET A 250 -34.04 8.54 -7.26
N LEU A 251 -33.25 7.52 -6.91
CA LEU A 251 -33.68 6.11 -6.99
C LEU A 251 -34.56 5.66 -5.80
N TYR A 252 -34.74 6.52 -4.80
CA TYR A 252 -35.52 6.24 -3.60
C TYR A 252 -36.59 7.30 -3.43
N ASP A 253 -37.77 6.88 -2.94
CA ASP A 253 -38.92 7.76 -2.71
C ASP A 253 -38.76 8.58 -1.42
N SER A 254 -37.97 8.09 -0.45
CA SER A 254 -37.63 8.83 0.78
C SER A 254 -36.25 8.49 1.35
N ASP A 255 -35.76 9.34 2.27
CA ASP A 255 -34.53 9.06 3.02
C ASP A 255 -34.69 7.83 3.94
N GLU A 256 -35.90 7.50 4.41
CA GLU A 256 -36.16 6.26 5.16
C GLU A 256 -36.03 5.01 4.28
N GLU A 257 -36.57 5.03 3.05
CA GLU A 257 -36.43 3.92 2.10
C GLU A 257 -34.96 3.72 1.72
N MET A 258 -34.26 4.81 1.41
CA MET A 258 -32.82 4.78 1.11
C MET A 258 -32.02 4.15 2.28
N ASN A 259 -32.31 4.55 3.52
CA ASN A 259 -31.65 4.00 4.70
C ASN A 259 -32.05 2.55 4.99
N SER A 260 -33.26 2.11 4.63
CA SER A 260 -33.69 0.72 4.74
C SER A 260 -32.93 -0.17 3.74
N VAL A 261 -32.72 0.31 2.51
CA VAL A 261 -32.05 -0.44 1.44
C VAL A 261 -30.53 -0.44 1.60
N LEU A 262 -29.93 0.72 1.89
CA LEU A 262 -28.48 0.88 2.00
C LEU A 262 -27.94 0.61 3.41
N GLY A 263 -28.80 0.63 4.43
CA GLY A 263 -28.41 0.79 5.84
C GLY A 263 -28.05 2.25 6.15
N LYS A 264 -28.03 2.64 7.42
CA LYS A 264 -27.52 3.97 7.80
C LYS A 264 -26.01 4.03 7.60
N LEU A 265 -25.51 5.20 7.21
CA LEU A 265 -24.07 5.43 7.07
C LEU A 265 -23.31 5.16 8.39
N GLU A 266 -23.92 5.55 9.51
CA GLU A 266 -23.40 5.36 10.87
C GLU A 266 -23.29 3.87 11.26
N ASP A 267 -24.20 3.04 10.74
CA ASP A 267 -24.25 1.61 11.03
C ASP A 267 -23.36 0.78 10.09
N ASN A 268 -22.61 1.44 9.19
CA ASN A 268 -21.74 0.74 8.27
C ASN A 268 -20.58 0.05 9.02
N SER A 269 -20.69 -1.27 9.17
CA SER A 269 -19.75 -2.10 9.93
C SER A 269 -18.29 -1.93 9.47
N PHE A 270 -18.06 -1.70 8.17
CA PHE A 270 -16.72 -1.49 7.63
C PHE A 270 -16.15 -0.11 8.01
N VAL A 271 -16.96 0.95 7.97
CA VAL A 271 -16.52 2.29 8.40
C VAL A 271 -16.20 2.28 9.89
N GLN A 272 -17.04 1.67 10.71
CA GLN A 272 -16.81 1.54 12.15
C GLN A 272 -15.54 0.73 12.46
N LEU A 273 -15.30 -0.37 11.73
CA LEU A 273 -14.07 -1.15 11.84
C LEU A 273 -12.82 -0.30 11.56
N GLN A 274 -12.87 0.56 10.55
CA GLN A 274 -11.74 1.42 10.18
C GLN A 274 -11.49 2.54 11.21
N LEU A 275 -12.56 3.13 11.76
CA LEU A 275 -12.46 4.11 12.84
C LEU A 275 -11.90 3.48 14.13
N ALA A 276 -12.38 2.29 14.50
CA ALA A 276 -11.84 1.55 15.64
C ALA A 276 -10.37 1.18 15.43
N SER A 277 -9.98 0.75 14.22
CA SER A 277 -8.59 0.48 13.86
C SER A 277 -7.70 1.72 14.00
N LEU A 278 -8.20 2.90 13.61
CA LEU A 278 -7.50 4.16 13.77
C LEU A 278 -7.31 4.53 15.25
N GLU A 279 -8.35 4.43 16.07
CA GLU A 279 -8.23 4.73 17.51
C GLU A 279 -7.29 3.76 18.22
N ALA A 280 -7.34 2.47 17.85
CA ALA A 280 -6.38 1.48 18.34
C ALA A 280 -4.94 1.87 17.96
N MET A 281 -4.70 2.25 16.70
CA MET A 281 -3.38 2.69 16.24
C MET A 281 -2.88 3.91 17.00
N LYS A 282 -3.72 4.92 17.23
CA LYS A 282 -3.36 6.10 18.03
C LYS A 282 -2.97 5.73 19.45
N SER A 283 -3.78 4.88 20.10
CA SER A 283 -3.52 4.41 21.46
C SER A 283 -2.19 3.66 21.56
N GLN A 284 -1.95 2.72 20.64
CA GLN A 284 -0.72 1.93 20.56
C GLN A 284 0.52 2.81 20.33
N VAL A 285 0.45 3.78 19.41
CA VAL A 285 1.56 4.71 19.15
C VAL A 285 1.86 5.57 20.38
N ASN A 286 0.82 6.06 21.06
CA ASN A 286 0.98 6.83 22.30
C ASN A 286 1.62 5.99 23.41
N GLU A 287 1.23 4.72 23.56
CA GLU A 287 1.83 3.80 24.52
C GLU A 287 3.31 3.55 24.19
N ILE A 288 3.64 3.30 22.93
CA ILE A 288 5.03 3.13 22.47
C ILE A 288 5.84 4.39 22.77
N PHE A 289 5.32 5.59 22.54
CA PHE A 289 6.05 6.82 22.83
C PHE A 289 6.36 7.02 24.32
N LYS A 290 5.50 6.51 25.21
CA LYS A 290 5.71 6.53 26.67
C LYS A 290 6.70 5.45 27.14
N THR A 291 6.69 4.29 26.50
CA THR A 291 7.40 3.09 26.98
C THR A 291 8.75 2.87 26.31
N ILE A 292 8.93 3.31 25.06
CA ILE A 292 10.13 3.03 24.29
C ILE A 292 11.31 3.84 24.82
N LYS A 293 12.27 3.15 25.42
CA LYS A 293 13.55 3.72 25.83
C LYS A 293 14.47 3.85 24.62
N SER A 294 15.40 4.81 24.67
CA SER A 294 16.42 4.99 23.63
C SER A 294 17.25 3.70 23.41
#